data_AF-A0A498KC38-F1
#
_entry.id   AF-A0A498KC38-F1
#
_cell.length_a   1.000
_cell.length_b   1.000
_cell.length_c   1.000
_cell.angle_alpha   90.00
_cell.angle_beta   90.00
_cell.angle_gamma   90.00
#
_symmetry.space_group_name_H-M   'P 1'
#
loop_
_entity.id
_entity.type
_entity.pdbx_description
1 polymer ?
#
loop_
_entity_poly.entity_id
_entity_poly.type
_entity_poly.pdbx_seq_one_letter_code
_entity_poly.pdbx_strand_id
1 'polypeptide(L)'
;MEPERKLSAEAGSVFQEGIGLVLSRWSALQLAVENEWGGRDSRCKAEQLVADIFSWFNHSTEPLYIDDLEDMLNEAMLSLNTMTEDGSIEEVAEKLMIMHEECLNCNFKSIESLREANQRRVALPHVREVANDDDEDSDEDNDNIDHSRGNDDSSNMMVDIPEAHLNLNPVDVSSNESKPKPSAEAEDGWEVVGPRKHRGKRN
;
A
#
# COMPACT_ATOMS: atom_id res chain seq x y z
N MET A 1 -11.68 -33.17 -24.38
CA MET A 1 -11.98 -33.06 -22.94
C MET A 1 -10.67 -33.25 -22.23
N GLU A 2 -9.97 -32.15 -21.98
CA GLU A 2 -8.86 -32.18 -21.02
C GLU A 2 -9.46 -32.46 -19.63
N PRO A 3 -8.82 -33.31 -18.81
CA PRO A 3 -9.30 -33.56 -17.47
C PRO A 3 -9.24 -32.27 -16.67
N GLU A 4 -10.30 -31.98 -15.90
CA GLU A 4 -10.29 -30.91 -14.90
C GLU A 4 -9.12 -31.15 -13.95
N ARG A 5 -8.02 -30.42 -14.11
CA ARG A 5 -6.85 -30.52 -13.23
C ARG A 5 -7.17 -29.72 -11.97
N LYS A 6 -7.83 -30.38 -11.02
CA LYS A 6 -8.17 -29.80 -9.72
C LYS A 6 -7.07 -30.11 -8.71
N LEU A 7 -6.74 -29.13 -7.87
CA LEU A 7 -5.83 -29.34 -6.75
C LEU A 7 -6.47 -30.29 -5.73
N SER A 8 -5.67 -31.22 -5.20
CA SER A 8 -6.05 -32.00 -4.01
C SER A 8 -6.18 -31.05 -2.81
N ALA A 9 -6.96 -31.41 -1.78
CA ALA A 9 -7.14 -30.58 -0.59
C ALA A 9 -5.82 -30.23 0.12
N GLU A 10 -4.86 -31.16 0.13
CA GLU A 10 -3.52 -30.94 0.69
C GLU A 10 -2.71 -29.98 -0.19
N ALA A 11 -2.70 -30.20 -1.50
CA ALA A 11 -2.04 -29.32 -2.47
C ALA A 11 -2.64 -27.90 -2.47
N GLY A 12 -3.96 -27.80 -2.30
CA GLY A 12 -4.68 -26.53 -2.19
C GLY A 12 -4.28 -25.74 -0.96
N SER A 13 -4.13 -26.41 0.19
CA SER A 13 -3.68 -25.74 1.43
C SER A 13 -2.26 -25.19 1.28
N VAL A 14 -1.35 -25.97 0.69
CA VAL A 14 0.02 -25.54 0.42
C VAL A 14 0.05 -24.40 -0.61
N PHE A 15 -0.78 -24.48 -1.65
CA PHE A 15 -0.90 -23.44 -2.67
C PHE A 15 -1.44 -22.12 -2.09
N GLN A 16 -2.47 -22.16 -1.26
CA GLN A 16 -3.02 -20.99 -0.58
C GLN A 16 -1.96 -20.29 0.29
N GLU A 17 -1.16 -21.07 1.01
CA GLU A 17 -0.03 -20.53 1.76
C GLU A 17 1.02 -19.90 0.81
N GLY A 18 1.33 -20.56 -0.30
CA GLY A 18 2.19 -20.04 -1.36
C GLY A 18 1.72 -18.69 -1.89
N ILE A 19 0.42 -18.52 -2.16
CA ILE A 19 -0.17 -17.25 -2.60
C ILE A 19 0.12 -16.16 -1.55
N GLY A 20 -0.16 -16.45 -0.28
CA GLY A 20 0.14 -15.53 0.82
C GLY A 20 1.61 -15.12 0.89
N LEU A 21 2.53 -16.06 0.69
CA LEU A 21 3.98 -15.79 0.70
C LEU A 21 4.45 -14.96 -0.51
N VAL A 22 3.86 -15.16 -1.69
CA VAL A 22 4.17 -14.34 -2.88
C VAL A 22 3.70 -12.92 -2.65
N LEU A 23 2.44 -12.75 -2.23
CA LEU A 23 1.86 -11.44 -1.95
C LEU A 23 2.57 -10.70 -0.81
N SER A 24 3.00 -11.41 0.25
CA SER A 24 3.77 -10.80 1.34
C SER A 24 5.16 -10.31 0.93
N ARG A 25 5.64 -10.69 -0.26
CA ARG A 25 6.92 -10.22 -0.82
C ARG A 25 6.74 -9.14 -1.88
N TRP A 26 5.51 -8.90 -2.33
CA TRP A 26 5.21 -7.84 -3.26
C TRP A 26 5.33 -6.50 -2.55
N SER A 27 6.37 -5.73 -2.90
CA SER A 27 6.72 -4.49 -2.20
C SER A 27 5.62 -3.44 -2.24
N ALA A 28 4.94 -3.32 -3.38
CA ALA A 28 3.85 -2.35 -3.54
C ALA A 28 2.69 -2.66 -2.58
N LEU A 29 2.30 -3.95 -2.47
CA LEU A 29 1.27 -4.39 -1.53
C LEU A 29 1.70 -4.19 -0.07
N GLN A 30 2.95 -4.53 0.29
CA GLN A 30 3.49 -4.30 1.63
C GLN A 30 3.41 -2.82 2.01
N LEU A 31 3.88 -1.93 1.13
CA LEU A 31 3.85 -0.48 1.37
C LEU A 31 2.42 0.04 1.50
N ALA A 32 1.49 -0.43 0.66
CA ALA A 32 0.09 -0.03 0.73
C ALA A 32 -0.58 -0.44 2.04
N VAL A 33 -0.25 -1.63 2.56
CA VAL A 33 -0.77 -2.13 3.84
C VAL A 33 -0.13 -1.41 5.02
N GLU A 34 1.20 -1.25 5.03
CA GLU A 34 1.94 -0.60 6.12
C GLU A 34 1.56 0.87 6.30
N ASN A 35 1.28 1.56 5.19
CA ASN A 35 0.90 2.97 5.20
C ASN A 35 -0.62 3.19 5.23
N GLU A 36 -1.42 2.12 5.37
CA GLU A 36 -2.88 2.16 5.38
C GLU A 36 -3.48 2.94 4.19
N TRP A 37 -2.91 2.81 2.99
CA TRP A 37 -3.37 3.55 1.79
C TRP A 37 -4.82 3.19 1.42
N GLY A 38 -5.26 1.97 1.73
CA GLY A 38 -6.65 1.53 1.61
C GLY A 38 -7.53 1.78 2.85
N GLY A 39 -7.04 2.53 3.84
CA GLY A 39 -7.68 2.76 5.14
C GLY A 39 -7.33 1.68 6.19
N ARG A 40 -8.05 1.69 7.32
CA ARG A 40 -7.84 0.73 8.44
C ARG A 40 -8.00 -0.74 8.03
N ASP A 41 -8.76 -0.97 6.97
CA ASP A 41 -9.04 -2.31 6.44
C ASP A 41 -7.99 -2.78 5.42
N SER A 42 -6.89 -2.04 5.19
CA SER A 42 -5.87 -2.39 4.19
C SER A 42 -5.32 -3.80 4.37
N ARG A 43 -5.06 -4.21 5.61
CA ARG A 43 -4.62 -5.58 5.92
C ARG A 43 -5.68 -6.62 5.58
N CYS A 44 -6.94 -6.34 5.92
CA CYS A 44 -8.07 -7.23 5.61
C CYS A 44 -8.23 -7.40 4.09
N LYS A 45 -8.08 -6.32 3.31
CA LYS A 45 -8.09 -6.36 1.84
C LYS A 45 -6.97 -7.23 1.28
N ALA A 46 -5.75 -7.13 1.82
CA ALA A 46 -4.63 -7.98 1.39
C ALA A 46 -4.86 -9.47 1.74
N GLU A 47 -5.44 -9.77 2.90
CA GLU A 47 -5.83 -11.14 3.28
C GLU A 47 -6.97 -11.67 2.40
N GLN A 48 -7.94 -10.81 2.05
CA GLN A 48 -9.03 -11.14 1.14
C GLN A 48 -8.52 -11.47 -0.27
N LEU A 49 -7.53 -10.72 -0.77
CA LEU A 49 -6.89 -10.99 -2.06
C LEU A 49 -6.33 -12.41 -2.16
N VAL A 50 -5.73 -12.94 -1.08
CA VAL A 50 -5.25 -14.32 -1.02
C VAL A 50 -6.40 -15.30 -1.25
N ALA A 51 -7.53 -15.08 -0.55
CA ALA A 51 -8.71 -15.94 -0.64
C ALA A 51 -9.38 -15.86 -2.01
N ASP A 52 -9.45 -14.66 -2.60
CA ASP A 52 -10.06 -14.42 -3.90
C ASP A 52 -9.27 -15.11 -5.01
N ILE A 53 -7.94 -14.94 -5.04
CA ILE A 53 -7.05 -15.61 -5.99
C ILE A 53 -7.17 -17.14 -5.83
N PHE A 54 -7.12 -17.64 -4.60
CA PHE A 54 -7.24 -19.08 -4.35
C PHE A 54 -8.59 -19.63 -4.84
N SER A 55 -9.68 -18.92 -4.56
CA SER A 55 -11.02 -19.28 -5.02
C SER A 55 -11.09 -19.27 -6.55
N TRP A 56 -10.53 -18.26 -7.20
CA TRP A 56 -10.49 -18.15 -8.66
C TRP A 56 -9.78 -19.35 -9.30
N PHE A 57 -8.59 -19.73 -8.82
CA PHE A 57 -7.88 -20.92 -9.29
C PHE A 57 -8.70 -22.21 -9.16
N ASN A 58 -9.47 -22.35 -8.08
CA ASN A 58 -10.15 -23.61 -7.76
C ASN A 58 -11.57 -23.71 -8.36
N HIS A 59 -12.21 -22.58 -8.66
CA HIS A 59 -13.60 -22.51 -9.14
C HIS A 59 -13.71 -22.16 -10.63
N SER A 60 -12.65 -21.68 -11.26
CA SER A 60 -12.65 -21.42 -12.70
C SER A 60 -12.82 -22.72 -13.48
N THR A 61 -13.95 -22.80 -14.20
CA THR A 61 -14.26 -23.87 -15.17
C THR A 61 -13.67 -23.61 -16.55
N GLU A 62 -13.21 -22.38 -16.79
CA GLU A 62 -12.57 -21.94 -18.02
C GLU A 62 -11.03 -22.04 -17.91
N PRO A 63 -10.31 -22.03 -19.05
CA PRO A 63 -8.86 -21.91 -19.03
C PRO A 63 -8.45 -20.67 -18.23
N LEU A 64 -7.50 -20.83 -17.32
CA LEU A 64 -6.97 -19.72 -16.54
C LEU A 64 -6.11 -18.85 -17.45
N TYR A 65 -6.55 -17.62 -17.71
CA TYR A 65 -5.76 -16.63 -18.43
C TYR A 65 -4.99 -15.75 -17.44
N ILE A 66 -3.76 -15.38 -17.82
CA ILE A 66 -2.93 -14.52 -16.98
C ILE A 66 -3.54 -13.11 -16.86
N ASP A 67 -4.10 -12.58 -17.94
CA ASP A 67 -4.77 -11.28 -17.99
C ASP A 67 -5.88 -11.15 -16.92
N ASP A 68 -6.67 -12.21 -16.69
CA ASP A 68 -7.72 -12.22 -15.65
C ASP A 68 -7.14 -12.11 -14.23
N LEU A 69 -5.98 -12.75 -14.00
CA LEU A 69 -5.27 -12.68 -12.72
C LEU A 69 -4.61 -11.31 -12.52
N GLU A 70 -4.04 -10.74 -13.59
CA GLU A 70 -3.50 -9.38 -13.58
C GLU A 70 -4.59 -8.35 -13.26
N ASP A 71 -5.76 -8.49 -13.86
CA ASP A 71 -6.92 -7.64 -13.56
C ASP A 71 -7.34 -7.73 -12.09
N MET A 72 -7.44 -8.94 -11.52
CA MET A 72 -7.74 -9.11 -10.09
C MET A 72 -6.68 -8.45 -9.18
N LEU A 73 -5.39 -8.62 -9.50
CA LEU A 73 -4.30 -8.00 -8.75
C LEU A 73 -4.34 -6.48 -8.86
N ASN A 74 -4.62 -5.95 -10.04
CA ASN A 74 -4.76 -4.53 -10.29
C ASN A 74 -5.96 -3.93 -9.54
N GLU A 75 -7.13 -4.58 -9.59
CA GLU A 75 -8.32 -4.18 -8.82
C GLU A 75 -8.03 -4.14 -7.32
N ALA A 76 -7.26 -5.10 -6.80
CA ALA A 76 -6.87 -5.12 -5.39
C ALA A 76 -5.96 -3.95 -5.04
N MET A 77 -4.99 -3.61 -5.89
CA MET A 77 -4.12 -2.44 -5.71
C MET A 77 -4.91 -1.12 -5.76
N LEU A 78 -5.86 -1.00 -6.69
CA LEU A 78 -6.78 0.14 -6.76
C LEU A 78 -7.65 0.24 -5.51
N SER A 79 -8.10 -0.89 -4.95
CA SER A 79 -8.86 -0.92 -3.69
C SER A 79 -8.04 -0.42 -2.48
N LEU A 80 -6.71 -0.53 -2.58
CA LEU A 80 -5.72 0.02 -1.65
C LEU A 80 -5.25 1.42 -2.04
N ASN A 81 -5.95 2.08 -2.97
CA ASN A 81 -5.61 3.41 -3.48
C ASN A 81 -4.18 3.50 -4.02
N THR A 82 -3.69 2.42 -4.62
CA THR A 82 -2.35 2.30 -5.20
C THR A 82 -2.46 2.07 -6.70
N MET A 83 -1.60 2.74 -7.46
CA MET A 83 -1.42 2.49 -8.89
C MET A 83 0.01 2.02 -9.10
N THR A 84 0.17 0.81 -9.64
CA THR A 84 1.46 0.17 -9.86
C THR A 84 1.70 0.08 -11.36
N GLU A 85 2.73 0.77 -11.86
CA GLU A 85 3.14 0.80 -13.28
C GLU A 85 4.58 0.30 -13.45
N ASP A 86 5.09 -0.45 -12.47
CA ASP A 86 6.46 -0.97 -12.42
C ASP A 86 6.61 -2.37 -13.03
N GLY A 87 5.54 -2.95 -13.57
CA GLY A 87 5.51 -4.31 -14.11
C GLY A 87 5.42 -5.40 -13.04
N SER A 88 5.23 -5.04 -11.77
CA SER A 88 5.21 -6.00 -10.66
C SER A 88 3.91 -6.81 -10.59
N ILE A 89 2.82 -6.31 -11.17
CA ILE A 89 1.54 -7.03 -11.25
C ILE A 89 1.72 -8.28 -12.12
N GLU A 90 2.32 -8.10 -13.29
CA GLU A 90 2.61 -9.12 -14.30
C GLU A 90 3.58 -10.16 -13.74
N GLU A 91 4.64 -9.73 -13.05
CA GLU A 91 5.59 -10.66 -12.40
C GLU A 91 4.91 -11.52 -11.33
N VAL A 92 4.06 -10.91 -10.48
CA VAL A 92 3.32 -11.63 -9.44
C VAL A 92 2.32 -12.60 -10.08
N ALA A 93 1.59 -12.19 -11.12
CA ALA A 93 0.65 -13.05 -11.83
C ALA A 93 1.35 -14.27 -12.44
N GLU A 94 2.46 -14.06 -13.16
CA GLU A 94 3.26 -15.14 -13.75
C GLU A 94 3.74 -16.11 -12.66
N LYS A 95 4.24 -15.58 -11.53
CA LYS A 95 4.74 -16.40 -10.43
C LYS A 95 3.65 -17.29 -9.83
N LEU A 96 2.44 -16.75 -9.67
CA LEU A 96 1.28 -17.48 -9.16
C LEU A 96 0.81 -18.57 -10.13
N MET A 97 0.79 -18.28 -11.44
CA MET A 97 0.45 -19.25 -12.48
C MET A 97 1.42 -20.44 -12.50
N ILE A 98 2.73 -20.17 -12.46
CA ILE A 98 3.77 -21.21 -12.40
C ILE A 98 3.58 -22.07 -11.13
N MET A 99 3.37 -21.42 -9.99
CA MET A 99 3.20 -22.11 -8.71
C MET A 99 1.94 -23.00 -8.70
N HIS A 100 0.87 -22.57 -9.35
CA HIS A 100 -0.33 -23.38 -9.54
C HIS A 100 -0.03 -24.66 -10.35
N GLU A 101 0.68 -24.54 -11.47
CA GLU A 101 1.11 -25.70 -12.26
C GLU A 101 2.03 -26.65 -11.49
N GLU A 102 2.96 -26.11 -10.70
CA GLU A 102 3.83 -26.90 -9.82
C GLU A 102 3.00 -27.69 -8.79
N CYS A 103 1.97 -27.08 -8.20
CA CYS A 103 1.08 -27.73 -7.24
C CYS A 103 0.21 -28.82 -7.89
N LEU A 104 -0.24 -28.62 -9.14
CA LEU A 104 -0.93 -29.66 -9.92
C LEU A 104 -0.03 -30.88 -10.19
N ASN A 105 1.28 -30.66 -10.30
CA ASN A 105 2.28 -31.71 -10.46
C ASN A 105 2.80 -32.29 -9.13
N CYS A 106 2.18 -31.92 -8.00
CA CYS A 106 2.62 -32.28 -6.64
C CYS A 106 4.07 -31.87 -6.32
N ASN A 107 4.57 -30.80 -6.92
CA ASN A 107 5.91 -30.26 -6.69
C ASN A 107 5.85 -29.00 -5.81
N PHE A 108 6.08 -29.16 -4.52
CA PHE A 108 6.00 -28.05 -3.56
C PHE A 108 7.34 -27.38 -3.25
N LYS A 109 8.41 -27.69 -4.00
CA LYS A 109 9.76 -27.18 -3.73
C LYS A 109 9.87 -25.65 -3.81
N SER A 110 9.13 -25.05 -4.74
CA SER A 110 9.08 -23.60 -4.93
C SER A 110 8.51 -22.90 -3.69
N ILE A 111 7.41 -23.42 -3.15
CA ILE A 111 6.75 -22.92 -1.93
C ILE A 111 7.62 -23.16 -0.69
N GLU A 112 8.30 -24.31 -0.61
CA GLU A 112 9.23 -24.58 0.50
C GLU A 112 10.42 -23.62 0.52
N SER A 113 11.04 -23.39 -0.65
CA SER A 113 12.09 -22.38 -0.80
C SER A 113 11.57 -20.98 -0.43
N LEU A 114 10.33 -20.66 -0.79
CA LEU A 114 9.70 -19.39 -0.48
C LEU A 114 9.47 -19.24 1.04
N ARG A 115 9.06 -20.30 1.73
CA ARG A 115 8.96 -20.36 3.20
C ARG A 115 10.29 -20.07 3.87
N GLU A 116 11.35 -20.78 3.46
CA GLU A 116 12.70 -20.56 4.01
C GLU A 116 13.17 -19.12 3.80
N ALA A 117 12.96 -18.58 2.59
CA ALA A 117 13.35 -17.22 2.28
C ALA A 117 12.56 -16.18 3.10
N ASN A 118 11.28 -16.44 3.38
CA ASN A 118 10.47 -15.56 4.21
C ASN A 118 10.91 -15.60 5.69
N GLN A 119 11.24 -16.78 6.22
CA GLN A 119 11.78 -16.92 7.58
C GLN A 119 13.08 -16.12 7.77
N ARG A 120 13.95 -16.10 6.74
CA ARG A 120 15.19 -15.31 6.77
C ARG A 120 14.93 -13.80 6.78
N ARG A 121 13.87 -13.31 6.13
CA ARG A 121 13.49 -11.88 6.17
C ARG A 121 12.98 -11.46 7.54
N VAL A 122 12.14 -12.28 8.17
CA VAL A 122 11.60 -11.98 9.52
C VAL A 122 12.72 -12.00 10.59
N ALA A 123 13.75 -12.81 10.39
CA ALA A 123 14.91 -12.86 11.28
C ALA A 123 15.86 -11.64 11.16
N LEU A 124 15.73 -10.83 10.12
CA LEU A 124 16.48 -9.59 9.94
C LEU A 124 15.56 -8.42 10.34
N PRO A 125 15.70 -7.82 11.54
CA PRO A 125 14.94 -6.63 11.87
C PRO A 125 15.27 -5.56 10.82
N HIS A 126 14.24 -4.97 10.25
CA HIS A 126 14.33 -3.88 9.29
C HIS A 126 15.18 -2.75 9.90
N VAL A 127 16.45 -2.68 9.51
CA VAL A 127 17.35 -1.61 9.93
C VAL A 127 16.82 -0.34 9.29
N ARG A 128 16.16 0.48 10.08
CA ARG A 128 15.83 1.86 9.72
C ARG A 128 17.16 2.62 9.69
N GLU A 129 17.80 2.68 8.53
CA GLU A 129 18.97 3.54 8.31
C GLU A 129 18.52 5.00 8.45
N VAL A 130 18.82 5.58 9.61
CA VAL A 130 18.80 7.02 9.80
C VAL A 130 20.18 7.49 9.36
N ALA A 131 20.26 8.13 8.21
CA ALA A 131 21.49 8.78 7.75
C ALA A 131 21.92 9.81 8.79
N ASN A 132 23.04 9.53 9.45
CA ASN A 132 23.88 10.53 10.11
C ASN A 132 25.31 10.21 9.70
N ASP A 133 25.92 11.14 8.99
CA ASP A 133 27.36 11.20 8.73
C ASP A 133 28.16 11.34 10.03
N ASP A 134 29.42 10.91 9.96
CA ASP A 134 30.55 11.08 10.91
C ASP A 134 30.47 10.38 12.28
N ASP A 135 31.23 9.30 12.46
CA ASP A 135 32.60 9.37 13.02
C ASP A 135 33.17 7.97 13.33
N GLU A 136 34.50 7.86 13.19
CA GLU A 136 35.33 6.68 13.37
C GLU A 136 35.46 6.19 14.83
N ASP A 137 35.69 4.88 14.97
CA ASP A 137 36.42 4.15 16.02
C ASP A 137 36.29 4.54 17.51
N SER A 138 35.82 3.59 18.33
CA SER A 138 36.66 2.85 19.28
C SER A 138 35.83 2.21 20.40
N ASP A 139 36.15 0.95 20.67
CA ASP A 139 35.67 0.14 21.77
C ASP A 139 36.11 0.65 23.17
N GLU A 140 35.45 0.06 24.19
CA GLU A 140 35.86 -0.15 25.60
C GLU A 140 35.22 0.70 26.72
N ASP A 141 34.27 0.02 27.38
CA ASP A 141 34.24 -0.35 28.82
C ASP A 141 33.79 0.67 29.90
N ASN A 142 32.78 0.20 30.67
CA ASN A 142 32.41 0.43 32.08
C ASN A 142 32.38 1.89 32.63
N ASP A 143 31.34 2.38 33.31
CA ASP A 143 31.15 2.19 34.76
C ASP A 143 29.76 2.67 35.24
N ASN A 144 29.25 1.95 36.23
CA ASN A 144 28.14 2.31 37.11
C ASN A 144 28.23 3.73 37.71
N ILE A 145 27.16 4.53 37.62
CA ILE A 145 26.82 5.47 38.70
C ILE A 145 25.31 5.54 38.93
N ASP A 146 24.92 5.05 40.10
CA ASP A 146 23.66 5.33 40.77
C ASP A 146 23.63 6.80 41.18
N HIS A 147 22.67 7.55 40.65
CA HIS A 147 22.15 8.73 41.32
C HIS A 147 20.62 8.83 41.17
N SER A 148 19.93 8.31 42.16
CA SER A 148 18.59 8.71 42.54
C SER A 148 18.48 10.24 42.74
N ARG A 149 17.52 10.91 42.07
CA ARG A 149 16.59 11.94 42.63
C ARG A 149 15.90 12.84 41.58
N GLY A 150 14.59 13.08 41.82
CA GLY A 150 13.88 14.33 41.48
C GLY A 150 13.00 14.24 40.23
N ASN A 151 11.68 14.04 40.36
CA ASN A 151 10.66 15.11 40.49
C ASN A 151 10.54 15.91 39.18
N ASP A 152 9.51 15.66 38.36
CA ASP A 152 8.29 16.49 38.28
C ASP A 152 8.30 17.30 36.97
N ASP A 153 7.34 17.08 36.07
CA ASP A 153 6.31 18.09 35.82
C ASP A 153 5.41 17.70 34.65
N SER A 154 4.12 17.82 34.95
CA SER A 154 3.00 17.50 34.09
C SER A 154 2.85 18.58 33.03
N SER A 155 2.92 18.23 31.76
CA SER A 155 2.47 19.12 30.68
C SER A 155 1.16 18.61 30.08
N ASN A 156 0.05 19.08 30.67
CA ASN A 156 -1.28 19.02 30.07
C ASN A 156 -1.38 20.08 28.97
N MET A 157 -1.29 19.70 27.70
CA MET A 157 -1.69 20.58 26.59
C MET A 157 -3.22 20.59 26.45
N MET A 158 -3.84 21.68 26.88
CA MET A 158 -5.25 22.00 26.66
C MET A 158 -5.47 22.23 25.16
N VAL A 159 -6.29 21.38 24.54
CA VAL A 159 -6.77 21.56 23.17
C VAL A 159 -7.90 22.57 23.23
N ASP A 160 -7.66 23.80 22.78
CA ASP A 160 -8.73 24.74 22.48
C ASP A 160 -9.51 24.17 21.30
N ILE A 161 -10.71 23.68 21.59
CA ILE A 161 -11.76 23.35 20.62
C ILE A 161 -12.50 24.67 20.35
N PRO A 162 -12.43 25.27 19.15
CA PRO A 162 -13.43 26.22 18.74
C PRO A 162 -14.67 25.43 18.29
N GLU A 163 -15.64 25.52 19.18
CA GLU A 163 -17.04 25.12 19.08
C GLU A 163 -17.65 25.37 17.68
N ALA A 164 -18.20 24.29 17.13
CA ALA A 164 -19.01 24.30 15.93
C ALA A 164 -20.26 25.17 16.14
N HIS A 165 -20.30 26.35 15.52
CA HIS A 165 -21.54 27.08 15.32
C HIS A 165 -22.13 26.67 13.97
N LEU A 166 -22.95 25.62 14.02
CA LEU A 166 -23.95 25.36 12.99
C LEU A 166 -24.93 26.53 12.95
N ASN A 167 -24.99 27.26 11.84
CA ASN A 167 -26.14 28.10 11.53
C ASN A 167 -26.61 27.86 10.10
N LEU A 168 -27.81 27.28 10.00
CA LEU A 168 -28.56 27.05 8.79
C LEU A 168 -29.34 28.33 8.39
N ASN A 169 -28.95 28.96 7.27
CA ASN A 169 -29.75 29.48 6.12
C ASN A 169 -31.01 30.40 6.35
N PRO A 170 -31.67 31.00 5.33
CA PRO A 170 -31.41 31.10 3.86
C PRO A 170 -31.78 32.47 3.17
N VAL A 171 -31.63 32.50 1.83
CA VAL A 171 -32.29 33.35 0.80
C VAL A 171 -31.76 34.77 0.55
N ASP A 172 -31.16 34.99 -0.63
CA ASP A 172 -31.71 35.96 -1.62
C ASP A 172 -31.24 35.66 -3.06
N VAL A 173 -32.16 35.89 -3.98
CA VAL A 173 -32.16 35.59 -5.41
C VAL A 173 -31.76 36.85 -6.19
N SER A 174 -30.85 36.76 -7.16
CA SER A 174 -30.97 37.58 -8.38
C SER A 174 -30.21 37.00 -9.56
N SER A 175 -30.97 36.75 -10.62
CA SER A 175 -30.55 36.41 -11.97
C SER A 175 -29.69 37.49 -12.63
N ASN A 176 -28.75 37.09 -13.50
CA ASN A 176 -28.80 37.47 -14.92
C ASN A 176 -28.00 36.48 -15.78
N GLU A 177 -28.48 36.31 -17.01
CA GLU A 177 -27.98 35.42 -18.04
C GLU A 177 -27.33 36.27 -19.15
N SER A 178 -26.22 35.81 -19.74
CA SER A 178 -25.91 36.06 -21.16
C SER A 178 -24.78 35.15 -21.68
N LYS A 179 -25.04 34.51 -22.83
CA LYS A 179 -24.15 33.71 -23.72
C LYS A 179 -24.19 34.37 -25.12
N PRO A 180 -23.40 33.98 -26.16
CA PRO A 180 -22.15 33.19 -26.25
C PRO A 180 -21.07 33.67 -27.32
N LYS A 181 -19.82 33.15 -27.20
CA LYS A 181 -18.79 32.69 -28.22
C LYS A 181 -18.23 33.65 -29.32
N PRO A 182 -17.14 33.31 -30.07
CA PRO A 182 -16.07 32.28 -29.93
C PRO A 182 -14.62 32.82 -30.08
N SER A 183 -13.58 32.05 -29.73
CA SER A 183 -12.52 31.58 -30.65
C SER A 183 -11.46 30.78 -29.89
N ALA A 184 -10.88 29.83 -30.61
CA ALA A 184 -9.84 28.91 -30.16
C ALA A 184 -8.50 29.61 -29.92
N GLU A 185 -7.72 29.11 -28.97
CA GLU A 185 -6.33 28.69 -29.18
C GLU A 185 -5.87 27.97 -27.90
N ALA A 186 -5.30 26.78 -28.10
CA ALA A 186 -4.74 25.95 -27.06
C ALA A 186 -3.27 26.32 -26.91
N GLU A 187 -2.85 26.74 -25.73
CA GLU A 187 -1.48 26.53 -25.24
C GLU A 187 -1.37 26.84 -23.74
N ASP A 188 -0.90 25.82 -23.04
CA ASP A 188 -0.14 25.90 -21.79
C ASP A 188 -0.78 26.62 -20.58
N GLY A 189 -1.55 25.84 -19.83
CA GLY A 189 -2.18 26.25 -18.59
C GLY A 189 -1.22 26.29 -17.40
N TRP A 190 -0.40 27.34 -17.29
CA TRP A 190 0.07 27.89 -16.01
C TRP A 190 0.26 29.40 -16.09
N GLU A 191 -0.45 30.16 -15.25
CA GLU A 191 -0.33 31.61 -15.15
C GLU A 191 0.74 32.00 -14.11
N VAL A 192 1.78 32.73 -14.55
CA VAL A 192 2.87 33.19 -13.68
C VAL A 192 2.42 34.41 -12.88
N VAL A 193 2.24 34.25 -11.57
CA VAL A 193 1.92 35.35 -10.65
C VAL A 193 3.18 36.17 -10.28
N GLY A 194 3.21 37.44 -10.68
CA GLY A 194 4.29 38.38 -10.32
C GLY A 194 4.29 38.77 -8.83
N PRO A 195 5.44 39.20 -8.26
CA PRO A 195 5.58 39.44 -6.83
C PRO A 195 4.69 40.60 -6.34
N ARG A 196 3.91 40.33 -5.28
CA ARG A 196 3.02 41.30 -4.61
C ARG A 196 3.84 42.42 -3.96
N LYS A 197 3.80 43.62 -4.53
CA LYS A 197 4.41 44.82 -3.95
C LYS A 197 3.55 45.32 -2.78
N HIS A 198 3.97 45.06 -1.54
CA HIS A 198 3.34 45.57 -0.33
C HIS A 198 3.52 47.09 -0.24
N ARG A 199 2.48 47.87 -0.59
CA ARG A 199 2.49 49.32 -0.44
C ARG A 199 2.11 49.67 1.00
N GLY A 200 3.12 49.68 1.87
CA GLY A 200 3.00 50.21 3.23
C GLY A 200 2.53 51.67 3.20
N LYS A 201 1.43 51.94 3.91
CA LYS A 201 0.90 53.28 4.14
C LYS A 201 1.32 53.67 5.55
N ARG A 202 2.31 54.54 5.68
CA ARG A 202 2.69 55.21 6.94
C ARG A 202 2.18 56.64 6.90
N ASN A 203 1.55 57.00 8.01
CA ASN A 203 1.01 58.27 8.51
C ASN A 203 1.26 59.55 7.72
#